data_AF-A0AAU9XJ41-F1
#
_entry.id   AF-A0AAU9XJ41-F1
#
_cell.length_a   1.000
_cell.length_b   1.000
_cell.length_c   1.000
_cell.angle_alpha   90.00
_cell.angle_beta   90.00
_cell.angle_gamma   90.00
#
_symmetry.space_group_name_H-M   'P 1'
#
loop_
_entity.id
_entity.type
_entity.pdbx_description
1 polymer ?
#
loop_
_entity_poly.entity_id
_entity_poly.type
_entity_poly.pdbx_seq_one_letter_code
_entity_poly.pdbx_strand_id
1 'polypeptide(L)'
;MSGRGKGGKGLGKGGAKRHRKILRDNIQGITKPAIRRLARRGGVKRISGLIYEETRGVLKVFLENVIRDAVTYTEHAKRKTVTAMDVVYALKRQGRTLYDMAPKVPAAGKGEKRAGKAKSAPTDPGKKKKRSKRKESYAIYIYKVLKQVHPDTGISSKAMGIMNSFVNDVFERIATESSRLAHYSKKSTISSREIQTAIRLLLPGELAKHAVSEGTKAVTKYTSSK
;
A
#
# COMPACT_ATOMS: atom_id res chain seq x y z
N MET A 1 -4.78 3.50 54.83
CA MET A 1 -5.36 2.65 53.77
C MET A 1 -6.83 2.99 53.61
N SER A 2 -7.24 3.57 52.49
CA SER A 2 -8.65 3.86 52.23
C SER A 2 -8.93 3.97 50.72
N GLY A 3 -9.70 3.01 50.22
CA GLY A 3 -10.75 3.22 49.23
C GLY A 3 -10.37 3.40 47.77
N ARG A 4 -10.07 2.30 47.07
CA ARG A 4 -10.15 2.21 45.61
C ARG A 4 -11.58 1.82 45.22
N GLY A 5 -12.34 2.73 44.60
CA GLY A 5 -13.60 2.36 43.95
C GLY A 5 -14.45 3.54 43.50
N LYS A 6 -14.58 3.71 42.16
CA LYS A 6 -15.83 3.52 41.41
C LYS A 6 -15.63 3.89 39.94
N GLY A 7 -16.02 2.96 39.07
CA GLY A 7 -16.28 3.26 37.67
C GLY A 7 -17.43 4.27 37.59
N GLY A 8 -17.12 5.46 37.07
CA GLY A 8 -18.10 6.46 36.70
C GLY A 8 -18.27 6.45 35.18
N LYS A 9 -19.48 6.11 34.71
CA LYS A 9 -19.97 6.52 33.39
C LYS A 9 -19.99 8.06 33.39
N GLY A 10 -18.90 8.66 32.92
CA GLY A 10 -18.78 10.10 32.75
C GLY A 10 -19.56 10.55 31.54
N LEU A 11 -20.68 11.22 31.80
CA LEU A 11 -21.49 11.97 30.84
C LEU A 11 -20.62 12.93 30.03
N GLY A 12 -20.97 13.06 28.74
CA GLY A 12 -20.21 13.75 27.70
C GLY A 12 -19.71 15.13 28.11
N LYS A 13 -18.40 15.23 28.32
CA LYS A 13 -17.70 16.52 28.39
C LYS A 13 -17.12 16.82 27.01
N GLY A 14 -17.70 17.82 26.36
CA GLY A 14 -17.14 18.58 25.23
C GLY A 14 -16.83 17.74 24.00
N GLY A 15 -17.56 17.96 22.90
CA GLY A 15 -17.18 17.40 21.61
C GLY A 15 -15.70 17.66 21.36
N ALA A 16 -14.89 16.61 21.37
CA ALA A 16 -13.46 16.70 21.18
C ALA A 16 -13.24 17.56 19.94
N LYS A 17 -12.66 18.77 20.11
CA LYS A 17 -12.35 19.65 19.00
C LYS A 17 -11.57 18.81 18.01
N ARG A 18 -12.18 18.48 16.87
CA ARG A 18 -11.50 17.80 15.78
C ARG A 18 -10.48 18.80 15.27
N HIS A 19 -9.28 18.76 15.81
CA HIS A 19 -8.15 19.44 15.22
C HIS A 19 -8.09 19.01 13.75
N ARG A 20 -8.02 20.00 12.84
CA ARG A 20 -7.76 19.74 11.43
C ARG A 20 -6.55 18.82 11.38
N LYS A 21 -6.73 17.59 10.89
CA LYS A 21 -5.62 16.62 10.81
C LYS A 21 -4.55 17.26 9.96
N ILE A 22 -3.48 17.74 10.60
CA ILE A 22 -2.27 18.16 9.89
C ILE A 22 -1.83 16.92 9.11
N LEU A 23 -1.75 17.08 7.79
CA LEU A 23 -1.27 16.05 6.88
C LEU A 23 0.23 15.88 7.10
N ARG A 24 0.59 15.20 8.19
CA ARG A 24 1.97 14.78 8.43
C ARG A 24 2.31 13.64 7.49
N ASP A 25 3.57 13.62 7.06
CA ASP A 25 4.14 12.56 6.24
C ASP A 25 4.04 11.23 7.00
N ASN A 26 3.03 10.42 6.71
CA ASN A 26 2.78 9.16 7.41
C ASN A 26 3.36 8.01 6.60
N ILE A 27 4.63 8.11 6.29
CA ILE A 27 5.41 7.03 5.68
C ILE A 27 5.33 5.73 6.51
N GLN A 28 5.13 5.87 7.83
CA GLN A 28 4.85 4.78 8.76
C GLN A 28 3.46 4.11 8.58
N GLY A 29 2.56 4.69 7.78
CA GLY A 29 1.31 4.07 7.35
C GLY A 29 1.54 2.77 6.58
N ILE A 30 2.71 2.63 5.95
CA ILE A 30 3.25 1.35 5.51
C ILE A 30 3.92 0.70 6.74
N THR A 31 3.18 -0.17 7.41
CA THR A 31 3.65 -0.75 8.68
C THR A 31 4.73 -1.82 8.46
N LYS A 32 5.67 -1.99 9.41
CA LYS A 32 6.68 -3.07 9.37
C LYS A 32 6.05 -4.47 9.17
N PRO A 33 4.91 -4.82 9.81
CA PRO A 33 4.22 -6.07 9.55
C PRO A 33 3.71 -6.22 8.11
N ALA A 34 3.26 -5.14 7.47
CA ALA A 34 2.82 -5.18 6.07
C ALA A 34 3.99 -5.51 5.14
N ILE A 35 5.11 -4.80 5.29
CA ILE A 35 6.35 -5.06 4.54
C ILE A 35 6.82 -6.49 4.79
N ARG A 36 6.79 -6.97 6.04
CA ARG A 36 7.19 -8.34 6.39
C ARG A 36 6.30 -9.37 5.70
N ARG A 37 4.97 -9.22 5.73
CA ARG A 37 4.04 -10.18 5.11
C ARG A 37 4.23 -10.25 3.60
N LEU A 38 4.46 -9.12 2.95
CA LEU A 38 4.75 -9.05 1.52
C LEU A 38 6.09 -9.71 1.18
N ALA A 39 7.14 -9.37 1.92
CA ALA A 39 8.44 -10.02 1.75
C ALA A 39 8.35 -11.55 1.94
N ARG A 40 7.60 -12.01 2.95
CA ARG A 40 7.37 -13.46 3.13
C ARG A 40 6.63 -14.11 1.96
N ARG A 41 5.72 -13.40 1.29
CA ARG A 41 5.07 -13.90 0.06
C ARG A 41 6.07 -14.04 -1.09
N GLY A 42 7.02 -13.13 -1.19
CA GLY A 42 8.12 -13.20 -2.17
C GLY A 42 9.22 -14.21 -1.83
N GLY A 43 9.05 -15.07 -0.83
CA GLY A 43 10.02 -16.12 -0.47
C GLY A 43 11.17 -15.68 0.44
N VAL A 44 11.14 -14.44 0.95
CA VAL A 44 12.24 -13.88 1.74
C VAL A 44 12.36 -14.60 3.09
N LYS A 45 13.55 -15.12 3.43
CA LYS A 45 13.80 -15.89 4.68
C LYS A 45 14.14 -15.00 5.89
N ARG A 46 15.01 -14.00 5.75
CA ARG A 46 15.32 -12.99 6.78
C ARG A 46 15.35 -11.58 6.16
N ILE A 47 14.97 -10.57 6.93
CA ILE A 47 14.84 -9.18 6.45
C ILE A 47 15.67 -8.28 7.37
N SER A 48 16.60 -7.51 6.81
CA SER A 48 17.35 -6.50 7.57
C SER A 48 16.44 -5.36 8.06
N GLY A 49 16.78 -4.76 9.20
CA GLY A 49 16.02 -3.64 9.77
C GLY A 49 16.00 -2.40 8.89
N LEU A 50 17.03 -2.19 8.07
CA LEU A 50 17.15 -1.03 7.17
C LEU A 50 16.15 -1.09 6.01
N ILE A 51 15.71 -2.30 5.62
CA ILE A 51 14.75 -2.52 4.53
C ILE A 51 13.44 -1.79 4.77
N TYR A 52 13.01 -1.67 6.03
CA TYR A 52 11.72 -1.06 6.32
C TYR A 52 11.66 0.41 5.94
N GLU A 53 12.73 1.18 6.12
CA GLU A 53 12.71 2.61 5.76
C GLU A 53 12.99 2.80 4.28
N GLU A 54 13.92 2.02 3.72
CA GLU A 54 14.22 2.05 2.29
C GLU A 54 13.02 1.71 1.42
N THR A 55 12.30 0.63 1.76
CA THR A 55 11.12 0.21 1.00
C THR A 55 10.02 1.27 1.02
N ARG A 56 9.94 2.05 2.10
CA ARG A 56 8.95 3.13 2.20
C ARG A 56 9.34 4.35 1.38
N GLY A 57 10.62 4.71 1.37
CA GLY A 57 11.13 5.79 0.51
C GLY A 57 10.84 5.49 -0.97
N VAL A 58 11.14 4.26 -1.38
CA VAL A 58 10.87 3.77 -2.73
C VAL A 58 9.38 3.80 -3.07
N LEU A 59 8.52 3.35 -2.15
CA LEU A 59 7.08 3.38 -2.39
C LEU A 59 6.55 4.81 -2.52
N LYS A 60 7.08 5.74 -1.73
CA LYS A 60 6.68 7.15 -1.77
C LYS A 60 6.90 7.73 -3.17
N VAL A 61 8.11 7.59 -3.70
CA VAL A 61 8.48 8.07 -5.04
C VAL A 61 7.56 7.48 -6.09
N PHE A 62 7.33 6.17 -6.01
CA PHE A 62 6.52 5.48 -6.99
C PHE A 62 5.06 5.95 -7.00
N LEU A 63 4.46 6.09 -5.82
CA LEU A 63 3.11 6.63 -5.70
C LEU A 63 3.02 8.09 -6.12
N GLU A 64 3.98 8.92 -5.76
CA GLU A 64 4.01 10.33 -6.17
C GLU A 64 4.00 10.46 -7.70
N ASN A 65 4.83 9.68 -8.39
CA ASN A 65 4.92 9.77 -9.85
C ASN A 65 3.63 9.32 -10.54
N VAL A 66 3.03 8.20 -10.09
CA VAL A 66 1.75 7.72 -10.65
C VAL A 66 0.61 8.67 -10.34
N ILE A 67 0.60 9.28 -9.15
CA ILE A 67 -0.41 10.26 -8.76
C ILE A 67 -0.27 11.55 -9.57
N ARG A 68 0.95 12.05 -9.78
CA ARG A 68 1.20 13.22 -10.65
C ARG A 68 0.64 12.98 -12.05
N ASP A 69 1.00 11.85 -12.67
CA ASP A 69 0.50 11.47 -13.98
C ASP A 69 -1.04 11.38 -14.02
N ALA A 70 -1.65 10.73 -13.02
CA ALA A 70 -3.11 10.58 -12.95
C ALA A 70 -3.82 11.93 -12.75
N VAL A 71 -3.23 12.85 -11.98
CA VAL A 71 -3.80 14.19 -11.78
C VAL A 71 -3.67 15.02 -13.05
N THR A 72 -2.58 14.91 -13.81
CA THR A 72 -2.45 15.58 -15.11
C THR A 72 -3.60 15.23 -16.06
N TYR A 73 -3.98 13.95 -16.16
CA TYR A 73 -5.15 13.54 -16.94
C TYR A 73 -6.47 14.12 -16.39
N THR A 74 -6.57 14.22 -15.07
CA THR A 74 -7.75 14.76 -14.38
C THR A 74 -7.91 16.26 -14.62
N GLU A 75 -6.81 17.01 -14.54
CA GLU A 75 -6.73 18.45 -14.79
C GLU A 75 -7.01 18.77 -16.26
N HIS A 76 -6.45 17.99 -17.20
CA HIS A 76 -6.74 18.13 -18.62
C HIS A 76 -8.24 17.96 -18.92
N ALA A 77 -8.90 17.03 -18.23
CA ALA A 77 -10.35 16.83 -18.32
C ALA A 77 -11.18 17.82 -17.48
N LYS A 78 -10.57 18.85 -16.88
CA LYS A 78 -11.20 19.88 -16.04
C LYS A 78 -12.00 19.31 -14.85
N ARG A 79 -11.58 18.14 -14.33
CA ARG A 79 -12.20 17.49 -13.16
C ARG A 79 -11.39 17.77 -11.90
N LYS A 80 -12.04 17.68 -10.73
CA LYS A 80 -11.37 17.74 -9.40
C LYS A 80 -11.23 16.37 -8.72
N THR A 81 -11.66 15.30 -9.39
CA THR A 81 -11.65 13.94 -8.84
C THR A 81 -10.99 12.98 -9.82
N VAL A 82 -9.94 12.30 -9.35
CA VAL A 82 -9.23 11.25 -10.07
C VAL A 82 -10.14 10.02 -10.22
N THR A 83 -10.40 9.66 -11.47
CA THR A 83 -11.20 8.50 -11.85
C THR A 83 -10.32 7.27 -12.09
N ALA A 84 -10.96 6.12 -12.21
CA ALA A 84 -10.25 4.87 -12.52
C ALA A 84 -9.50 4.96 -13.86
N MET A 85 -10.06 5.67 -14.85
CA MET A 85 -9.45 5.80 -16.16
C MET A 85 -8.17 6.64 -16.12
N ASP A 86 -8.16 7.71 -15.34
CA ASP A 86 -6.97 8.56 -15.18
C ASP A 86 -5.79 7.75 -14.61
N VAL A 87 -6.08 6.88 -13.63
CA VAL A 87 -5.07 5.96 -13.07
C VAL A 87 -4.64 4.93 -14.11
N VAL A 88 -5.56 4.34 -14.86
CA VAL A 88 -5.23 3.34 -15.88
C VAL A 88 -4.35 3.96 -16.98
N TYR A 89 -4.63 5.18 -17.43
CA TYR A 89 -3.82 5.88 -18.41
C TYR A 89 -2.44 6.25 -17.87
N ALA A 90 -2.34 6.72 -16.62
CA ALA A 90 -1.07 6.94 -15.95
C ALA A 90 -0.21 5.66 -15.89
N LEU A 91 -0.81 4.53 -15.50
CA LEU A 91 -0.13 3.24 -15.44
C LEU A 91 0.31 2.74 -16.82
N LYS A 92 -0.54 2.89 -17.84
CA LYS A 92 -0.21 2.51 -19.22
C LYS A 92 0.98 3.30 -19.76
N ARG A 93 1.05 4.61 -19.49
CA ARG A 93 2.20 5.47 -19.86
C ARG A 93 3.51 4.97 -19.26
N GLN A 94 3.48 4.46 -18.04
CA GLN A 94 4.67 3.96 -17.35
C GLN A 94 5.11 2.56 -17.82
N GLY A 95 4.57 2.06 -18.93
CA GLY A 95 4.84 0.70 -19.42
C GLY A 95 4.28 -0.38 -18.50
N ARG A 96 3.38 -0.01 -17.58
CA ARG A 96 2.73 -0.92 -16.63
C ARG A 96 1.30 -1.14 -17.06
N THR A 97 1.14 -1.89 -18.14
CA THR A 97 -0.17 -2.35 -18.58
C THR A 97 -0.80 -3.23 -17.49
N LEU A 98 -1.96 -2.80 -17.00
CA LEU A 98 -2.80 -3.54 -16.06
C LEU A 98 -3.21 -4.94 -16.61
N TYR A 99 -2.92 -5.24 -17.87
CA TYR A 99 -3.23 -6.51 -18.54
C TYR A 99 -2.33 -7.69 -18.11
N ASP A 100 -1.13 -7.44 -17.59
CA ASP A 100 -0.38 -8.46 -16.82
C ASP A 100 -0.90 -8.61 -15.38
N MET A 101 -1.89 -7.78 -15.00
CA MET A 101 -2.66 -7.89 -13.76
C MET A 101 -3.97 -8.62 -14.02
N ALA A 102 -3.93 -9.68 -14.82
CA ALA A 102 -4.96 -10.69 -14.76
C ALA A 102 -5.08 -11.13 -13.30
N PRO A 103 -6.29 -11.14 -12.70
CA PRO A 103 -6.46 -11.85 -11.45
C PRO A 103 -5.90 -13.26 -11.69
N LYS A 104 -5.08 -13.79 -10.77
CA LYS A 104 -4.94 -15.24 -10.66
C LYS A 104 -6.35 -15.77 -10.45
N VAL A 105 -7.00 -16.11 -11.57
CA VAL A 105 -8.28 -16.78 -11.58
C VAL A 105 -8.02 -18.08 -10.81
N PRO A 106 -8.67 -18.32 -9.66
CA PRO A 106 -8.72 -19.68 -9.17
C PRO A 106 -9.30 -20.52 -10.31
N ALA A 107 -8.60 -21.60 -10.67
CA ALA A 107 -9.00 -22.49 -11.74
C ALA A 107 -10.51 -22.75 -11.70
N ALA A 108 -11.13 -22.59 -12.87
CA ALA A 108 -12.57 -22.61 -13.06
C ALA A 108 -13.22 -23.85 -12.45
N GLY A 109 -13.97 -23.65 -11.36
CA GLY A 109 -15.06 -24.52 -10.95
C GLY A 109 -16.34 -24.02 -11.61
N LYS A 110 -16.84 -24.80 -12.58
CA LYS A 110 -18.09 -24.59 -13.33
C LYS A 110 -19.29 -24.27 -12.42
N GLY A 111 -20.22 -23.45 -12.92
CA GLY A 111 -21.63 -23.51 -12.49
C GLY A 111 -22.31 -22.17 -12.26
N GLU A 112 -22.80 -21.57 -13.33
CA GLU A 112 -23.71 -20.42 -13.34
C GLU A 112 -25.16 -20.88 -13.09
N LYS A 113 -25.86 -20.29 -12.11
CA LYS A 113 -27.31 -19.97 -12.18
C LYS A 113 -27.60 -18.74 -11.34
N ARG A 114 -28.18 -17.71 -11.96
CA ARG A 114 -28.81 -16.55 -11.30
C ARG A 114 -30.30 -16.84 -11.03
N ALA A 115 -30.82 -16.06 -10.10
CA ALA A 115 -32.23 -15.70 -9.83
C ALA A 115 -32.90 -16.42 -8.63
N GLY A 116 -33.41 -15.60 -7.71
CA GLY A 116 -34.23 -16.04 -6.57
C GLY A 116 -34.04 -15.16 -5.34
N LYS A 117 -34.82 -14.08 -5.22
CA LYS A 117 -34.96 -13.29 -3.99
C LYS A 117 -35.68 -14.18 -2.96
N ALA A 118 -35.01 -14.58 -1.89
CA ALA A 118 -35.63 -15.30 -0.77
C ALA A 118 -34.99 -14.92 0.57
N LYS A 119 -35.87 -14.89 1.58
CA LYS A 119 -35.75 -14.31 2.91
C LYS A 119 -34.57 -14.90 3.71
N SER A 120 -33.94 -14.05 4.52
CA SER A 120 -32.91 -14.44 5.50
C SER A 120 -33.47 -15.44 6.51
N ALA A 121 -32.96 -16.68 6.49
CA ALA A 121 -33.15 -17.65 7.55
C ALA A 121 -32.23 -17.34 8.76
N PRO A 122 -32.63 -17.72 10.00
CA PRO A 122 -31.91 -17.35 11.22
C PRO A 122 -30.56 -18.06 11.28
N THR A 123 -29.51 -17.32 11.62
CA THR A 123 -28.16 -17.90 11.76
C THR A 123 -28.03 -18.57 13.13
N ASP A 124 -27.80 -19.88 13.12
CA ASP A 124 -27.46 -20.76 14.23
C ASP A 124 -26.34 -20.17 15.15
N PRO A 125 -26.49 -20.10 16.50
CA PRO A 125 -25.60 -19.32 17.36
C PRO A 125 -24.20 -19.93 17.60
N GLY A 126 -23.86 -21.07 16.99
CA GLY A 126 -22.66 -21.84 17.34
C GLY A 126 -21.37 -21.61 16.52
N LYS A 127 -21.42 -20.96 15.35
CA LYS A 127 -20.22 -20.83 14.50
C LYS A 127 -19.49 -19.50 14.75
N LYS A 128 -18.35 -19.56 15.45
CA LYS A 128 -17.36 -18.46 15.53
C LYS A 128 -17.09 -17.93 14.11
N LYS A 129 -17.62 -16.74 13.78
CA LYS A 129 -17.34 -16.02 12.53
C LYS A 129 -15.81 -15.96 12.37
N LYS A 130 -15.28 -16.70 11.39
CA LYS A 130 -13.86 -16.65 11.02
C LYS A 130 -13.55 -15.17 10.79
N ARG A 131 -12.72 -14.57 11.65
CA ARG A 131 -12.35 -13.15 11.54
C ARG A 131 -11.86 -12.92 10.11
N SER A 132 -12.65 -12.18 9.32
CA SER A 132 -12.26 -11.75 7.98
C SER A 132 -10.88 -11.10 8.10
N LYS A 133 -9.87 -11.67 7.42
CA LYS A 133 -8.54 -11.09 7.38
C LYS A 133 -8.70 -9.66 6.86
N ARG A 134 -8.39 -8.68 7.71
CA ARG A 134 -8.41 -7.26 7.34
C ARG A 134 -7.59 -7.11 6.07
N LYS A 135 -8.25 -6.83 4.93
CA LYS A 135 -7.55 -6.49 3.70
C LYS A 135 -6.66 -5.29 4.01
N GLU A 136 -5.36 -5.49 3.89
CA GLU A 136 -4.41 -4.41 4.04
C GLU A 136 -4.68 -3.40 2.95
N SER A 137 -5.03 -2.19 3.39
CA SER A 137 -5.35 -1.11 2.50
C SER A 137 -4.30 -0.03 2.65
N TYR A 138 -3.63 0.28 1.55
CA TYR A 138 -2.76 1.44 1.41
C TYR A 138 -3.57 2.71 1.18
N ALA A 139 -4.91 2.68 1.24
CA ALA A 139 -5.75 3.81 0.88
C ALA A 139 -5.47 5.07 1.70
N ILE A 140 -5.19 4.92 3.00
CA ILE A 140 -4.81 6.07 3.85
C ILE A 140 -3.47 6.65 3.40
N TYR A 141 -2.53 5.80 2.99
CA TYR A 141 -1.23 6.24 2.51
C TYR A 141 -1.34 6.92 1.14
N ILE A 142 -2.02 6.29 0.19
CA ILE A 142 -2.31 6.85 -1.15
C ILE A 142 -3.03 8.19 -1.03
N TYR A 143 -4.03 8.30 -0.16
CA TYR A 143 -4.74 9.57 0.08
C TYR A 143 -3.82 10.66 0.64
N LYS A 144 -2.88 10.31 1.51
CA LYS A 144 -1.94 11.29 2.07
C LYS A 144 -0.94 11.77 1.03
N VAL A 145 -0.38 10.86 0.22
CA VAL A 145 0.50 11.22 -0.89
C VAL A 145 -0.26 12.11 -1.89
N LEU A 146 -1.51 11.75 -2.22
CA LEU A 146 -2.36 12.59 -3.07
C LEU A 146 -2.51 13.99 -2.52
N LYS A 147 -2.82 14.14 -1.23
CA LYS A 147 -2.99 15.46 -0.60
C LYS A 147 -1.70 16.25 -0.40
N GLN A 148 -0.54 15.59 -0.46
CA GLN A 148 0.76 16.26 -0.47
C GLN A 148 1.08 16.86 -1.83
N VAL A 149 0.74 16.14 -2.91
CA VAL A 149 1.01 16.60 -4.28
C VAL A 149 -0.10 17.55 -4.77
N HIS A 150 -1.37 17.23 -4.50
CA HIS A 150 -2.54 18.00 -4.93
C HIS A 150 -3.60 18.10 -3.81
N PRO A 151 -3.54 19.16 -2.96
CA PRO A 151 -4.42 19.34 -1.80
C PRO A 151 -5.92 19.38 -2.14
N ASP A 152 -6.28 19.93 -3.29
CA ASP A 152 -7.68 20.16 -3.68
C ASP A 152 -8.30 19.02 -4.49
N THR A 153 -7.49 18.02 -4.85
CA THR A 153 -7.92 16.91 -5.70
C THR A 153 -8.43 15.72 -4.89
N GLY A 154 -9.59 15.18 -5.28
CA GLY A 154 -10.17 13.96 -4.72
C GLY A 154 -9.77 12.72 -5.52
N ILE A 155 -10.02 11.53 -4.97
CA ILE A 155 -9.83 10.26 -5.66
C ILE A 155 -11.07 9.37 -5.46
N SER A 156 -11.58 8.82 -6.56
CA SER A 156 -12.72 7.91 -6.53
C SER A 156 -12.37 6.58 -5.85
N SER A 157 -13.36 5.89 -5.28
CA SER A 157 -13.17 4.57 -4.65
C SER A 157 -12.65 3.52 -5.62
N LYS A 158 -13.11 3.56 -6.88
CA LYS A 158 -12.65 2.67 -7.96
C LYS A 158 -11.17 2.93 -8.29
N ALA A 159 -10.76 4.19 -8.44
CA ALA A 159 -9.36 4.57 -8.62
C ALA A 159 -8.49 4.13 -7.44
N MET A 160 -8.97 4.34 -6.21
CA MET A 160 -8.28 3.89 -5.00
C MET A 160 -8.07 2.37 -4.97
N GLY A 161 -9.05 1.59 -5.43
CA GLY A 161 -8.94 0.13 -5.53
C GLY A 161 -7.83 -0.31 -6.50
N ILE A 162 -7.72 0.35 -7.66
CA ILE A 162 -6.67 0.10 -8.64
C ILE A 162 -5.31 0.46 -8.04
N MET A 163 -5.17 1.65 -7.47
CA MET A 163 -3.94 2.11 -6.81
C MET A 163 -3.49 1.17 -5.70
N ASN A 164 -4.42 0.68 -4.88
CA ASN A 164 -4.11 -0.28 -3.81
C ASN A 164 -3.60 -1.63 -4.36
N SER A 165 -4.18 -2.11 -5.46
CA SER A 165 -3.77 -3.37 -6.09
C SER A 165 -2.40 -3.22 -6.75
N PHE A 166 -2.19 -2.09 -7.41
CA PHE A 166 -0.92 -1.72 -8.02
C PHE A 166 0.23 -1.65 -7.02
N VAL A 167 0.04 -1.02 -5.86
CA VAL A 167 1.03 -1.01 -4.79
C VAL A 167 1.41 -2.44 -4.38
N ASN A 168 0.43 -3.32 -4.18
CA ASN A 168 0.71 -4.71 -3.81
C ASN A 168 1.53 -5.44 -4.87
N ASP A 169 1.20 -5.27 -6.16
CA ASP A 169 1.94 -5.88 -7.27
C ASP A 169 3.40 -5.42 -7.29
N VAL A 170 3.65 -4.13 -7.15
CA VAL A 170 5.02 -3.58 -7.12
C VAL A 170 5.83 -4.13 -5.96
N PHE A 171 5.23 -4.22 -4.77
CA PHE A 171 5.88 -4.85 -3.63
C PHE A 171 6.19 -6.33 -3.86
N GLU A 172 5.27 -7.06 -4.47
CA GLU A 172 5.45 -8.49 -4.73
C GLU A 172 6.57 -8.73 -5.74
N ARG A 173 6.65 -7.90 -6.78
CA ARG A 173 7.75 -7.92 -7.75
C ARG A 173 9.09 -7.59 -7.08
N ILE A 174 9.18 -6.51 -6.30
CA ILE A 174 10.42 -6.14 -5.59
C ILE A 174 10.85 -7.24 -4.62
N ALA A 175 9.91 -7.80 -3.84
CA ALA A 175 10.21 -8.86 -2.88
C ALA A 175 10.72 -10.13 -3.56
N THR A 176 10.07 -10.55 -4.65
CA THR A 176 10.44 -11.74 -5.41
C THR A 176 11.82 -11.57 -6.04
N GLU A 177 12.08 -10.42 -6.67
CA GLU A 177 13.36 -10.16 -7.32
C GLU A 177 14.49 -10.03 -6.29
N SER A 178 14.23 -9.37 -5.15
CA SER A 178 15.19 -9.30 -4.04
C SER A 178 15.48 -10.68 -3.44
N SER A 179 14.49 -11.59 -3.41
CA SER A 179 14.71 -12.97 -2.97
C SER A 179 15.61 -13.73 -3.94
N ARG A 180 15.39 -13.59 -5.25
CA ARG A 180 16.26 -14.19 -6.28
C ARG A 180 17.70 -13.71 -6.15
N LEU A 181 17.90 -12.40 -5.96
CA LEU A 181 19.22 -11.80 -5.77
C LEU A 181 19.90 -12.29 -4.47
N ALA A 182 19.14 -12.47 -3.39
CA ALA A 182 19.67 -13.05 -2.16
C ALA A 182 20.09 -14.53 -2.35
N HIS A 183 19.29 -15.31 -3.08
CA HIS A 183 19.64 -16.70 -3.42
C HIS A 183 20.89 -16.78 -4.30
N TYR A 184 21.01 -15.90 -5.30
CA TYR A 184 22.19 -15.85 -6.17
C TYR A 184 23.47 -15.54 -5.38
N SER A 185 23.38 -14.63 -4.41
CA SER A 185 24.48 -14.29 -3.50
C SER A 185 24.67 -15.27 -2.33
N LYS A 186 23.94 -16.40 -2.31
CA LYS A 186 23.94 -17.42 -1.24
C LYS A 186 23.62 -16.85 0.16
N LYS A 187 22.87 -15.76 0.24
CA LYS A 187 22.44 -15.12 1.49
C LYS A 187 21.02 -15.51 1.85
N SER A 188 20.77 -15.75 3.14
CA SER A 188 19.42 -16.00 3.67
C SER A 188 18.72 -14.73 4.19
N THR A 189 19.41 -13.59 4.16
CA THR A 189 18.93 -12.29 4.62
C THR A 189 18.95 -11.28 3.49
N ILE A 190 17.82 -10.62 3.26
CA ILE A 190 17.73 -9.49 2.33
C ILE A 190 18.22 -8.23 3.01
N SER A 191 19.18 -7.58 2.35
CA SER A 191 19.78 -6.30 2.70
C SER A 191 19.40 -5.22 1.68
N SER A 192 19.77 -3.98 1.98
CA SER A 192 19.53 -2.83 1.12
C SER A 192 20.09 -3.02 -0.29
N ARG A 193 21.20 -3.75 -0.42
CA ARG A 193 21.82 -4.04 -1.71
C ARG A 193 20.91 -4.81 -2.66
N GLU A 194 20.24 -5.85 -2.18
CA GLU A 194 19.33 -6.65 -3.01
C GLU A 194 18.10 -5.83 -3.41
N ILE A 195 17.59 -4.98 -2.52
CA ILE A 195 16.45 -4.09 -2.80
C ILE A 195 16.81 -3.03 -3.85
N GLN A 196 17.95 -2.35 -3.70
CA GLN A 196 18.42 -1.34 -4.67
C GLN A 196 18.63 -1.95 -6.05
N THR A 197 19.19 -3.16 -6.11
CA THR A 197 19.40 -3.88 -7.35
C THR A 197 18.05 -4.30 -7.97
N ALA A 198 17.13 -4.85 -7.17
CA ALA A 198 15.79 -5.20 -7.64
C ALA A 198 15.03 -3.99 -8.21
N ILE A 199 15.17 -2.81 -7.60
CA ILE A 199 14.55 -1.57 -8.09
C ILE A 199 15.12 -1.16 -9.44
N ARG A 200 16.43 -1.26 -9.62
CA ARG A 200 17.10 -0.96 -10.91
C ARG A 200 16.67 -1.93 -12.02
N LEU A 201 16.33 -3.16 -11.66
CA LEU A 201 15.82 -4.16 -12.62
C LEU A 201 14.34 -3.94 -12.97
N LEU A 202 13.54 -3.45 -12.01
CA LEU A 202 12.08 -3.36 -12.16
C LEU A 202 11.58 -1.98 -12.62
N LEU A 203 12.36 -0.91 -12.44
CA LEU A 203 11.96 0.46 -12.76
C LEU A 203 12.77 1.01 -13.95
N PRO A 204 12.14 1.81 -14.83
CA PRO A 204 12.86 2.52 -15.89
C PRO A 204 13.90 3.51 -15.31
N GLY A 205 14.97 3.76 -16.07
CA GLY A 205 16.23 4.33 -15.57
C GLY A 205 16.12 5.53 -14.63
N GLU A 206 15.42 6.60 -15.01
CA GLU A 206 15.27 7.80 -14.15
C GLU A 206 14.50 7.50 -12.87
N LEU A 207 13.42 6.72 -12.97
CA LEU A 207 12.61 6.31 -11.84
C LEU A 207 13.41 5.43 -10.87
N ALA A 208 14.23 4.52 -11.39
CA ALA A 208 15.12 3.69 -10.60
C ALA A 208 16.15 4.54 -9.83
N LYS A 209 16.80 5.49 -10.51
CA LYS A 209 17.80 6.38 -9.89
C LYS A 209 17.19 7.20 -8.76
N HIS A 210 16.02 7.80 -9.00
CA HIS A 210 15.33 8.60 -7.99
C HIS A 210 14.87 7.74 -6.80
N ALA A 211 14.28 6.57 -7.07
CA ALA A 211 13.85 5.65 -6.03
C ALA A 211 15.02 5.15 -5.15
N VAL A 212 16.18 4.85 -5.75
CA VAL A 212 17.39 4.46 -5.01
C VAL A 212 17.92 5.63 -4.18
N SER A 213 17.94 6.85 -4.72
CA SER A 213 18.39 8.04 -3.98
C SER A 213 17.51 8.29 -2.74
N GLU A 214 16.19 8.26 -2.90
CA GLU A 214 15.25 8.42 -1.77
C GLU A 214 15.31 7.27 -0.77
N GLY A 215 15.53 6.04 -1.25
CA GLY A 215 15.78 4.88 -0.39
C GLY A 215 17.02 5.08 0.48
N THR A 216 18.13 5.50 -0.10
CA THR A 216 19.38 5.78 0.63
C THR A 216 19.19 6.91 1.64
N LYS A 217 18.53 8.02 1.27
CA LYS A 217 18.20 9.11 2.21
C LYS A 217 17.39 8.62 3.40
N ALA A 218 16.39 7.76 3.16
CA ALA A 218 15.57 7.19 4.22
C ALA A 218 16.40 6.31 5.17
N VAL A 219 17.35 5.54 4.63
CA VAL A 219 18.29 4.73 5.44
C VAL A 219 19.22 5.62 6.25
N THR A 220 19.84 6.63 5.65
CA THR A 220 20.75 7.58 6.35
C THR A 220 20.04 8.28 7.49
N LYS A 221 18.80 8.77 7.25
CA LYS A 221 17.98 9.40 8.29
C LYS A 221 17.65 8.45 9.43
N TYR A 222 17.38 7.18 9.11
CA TYR A 222 17.11 6.16 10.11
C TYR A 222 18.34 5.88 10.98
N THR A 223 19.51 5.74 10.34
CA THR A 223 20.77 5.50 11.05
C THR A 223 21.20 6.69 11.91
N SER A 224 20.95 7.92 11.47
CA SER A 224 21.29 9.13 12.25
C SER A 224 20.32 9.41 13.40
N SER A 225 19.11 8.85 13.34
CA SER A 225 18.07 9.01 14.38
C SER A 225 18.11 7.94 15.48
N LYS A 226 19.04 6.99 15.37
CA LYS A 226 19.22 5.87 16.30
C LYS A 226 20.34 6.20 17.27
#